data_AF-A0A351EXJ1-F1
#
_entry.id   AF-A0A351EXJ1-F1
#
_cell.length_a   1.000
_cell.length_b   1.000
_cell.length_c   1.000
_cell.angle_alpha   90.00
_cell.angle_beta   90.00
_cell.angle_gamma   90.00
#
_symmetry.space_group_name_H-M   'P 1'
#
loop_
_entity.id
_entity.type
_entity.pdbx_description
1 polymer ?
#
loop_
_entity_poly.entity_id
_entity_poly.type
_entity_poly.pdbx_seq_one_letter_code
_entity_poly.pdbx_strand_id
1 'polypeptide(L)'
;VGHRPPEIGGYGKNPVADGLRRQMKEILVAKASMYDEVVALTGLQLGTETLAAEAAIDAGTGFIAVLAFPDPSARWPKPAQQHFDNLIDQAIDVVILDKDIPGSGMQVAKSFGRRDRWLQNNADEAIVVWDGGKNGVEKQLRDFESFLGDNVWRLEP
;
A
#
# COMPACT_ATOMS: atom_id res chain seq x y z
N VAL A 1 3.25 2.06 0.40
CA VAL A 1 3.85 0.69 0.43
C VAL A 1 4.67 0.52 1.70
N GLY A 2 5.09 -0.69 2.07
CA GLY A 2 6.01 -0.87 3.20
C GLY A 2 5.80 -2.16 3.97
N HIS A 3 6.07 -2.06 5.27
CA HIS A 3 6.10 -3.16 6.21
C HIS A 3 4.83 -4.01 6.32
N ARG A 4 5.02 -5.28 6.70
CA ARG A 4 3.96 -6.26 6.94
C ARG A 4 3.55 -6.20 8.41
N PRO A 5 2.44 -6.86 8.80
CA PRO A 5 1.92 -6.75 10.17
C PRO A 5 2.95 -7.04 11.27
N PRO A 6 3.82 -8.08 11.18
CA PRO A 6 4.83 -8.33 12.23
C PRO A 6 5.75 -7.15 12.52
N GLU A 7 6.11 -6.38 11.49
CA GLU A 7 7.01 -5.23 11.60
C GLU A 7 6.29 -3.94 12.04
N ILE A 8 4.94 -3.94 12.13
CA ILE A 8 4.12 -2.80 12.57
C ILE A 8 3.21 -3.14 13.75
N GLY A 9 3.68 -4.01 14.66
CA GLY A 9 2.99 -4.32 15.92
C GLY A 9 2.03 -5.52 15.89
N GLY A 10 1.98 -6.25 14.77
CA GLY A 10 1.26 -7.52 14.61
C GLY A 10 -0.03 -7.44 13.79
N TYR A 11 -0.74 -8.57 13.68
CA TYR A 11 -1.94 -8.72 12.86
C TYR A 11 -3.24 -8.16 13.47
N GLY A 12 -3.20 -7.79 14.76
CA GLY A 12 -4.34 -7.25 15.49
C GLY A 12 -4.27 -5.73 15.63
N LYS A 13 -5.34 -5.16 16.20
CA LYS A 13 -5.37 -3.74 16.61
C LYS A 13 -4.20 -3.46 17.54
N ASN A 14 -3.43 -2.44 17.22
CA ASN A 14 -2.25 -2.07 17.99
C ASN A 14 -1.93 -0.57 17.77
N PRO A 15 -1.31 0.09 18.77
CA PRO A 15 -1.07 1.53 18.71
C PRO A 15 -0.06 1.97 17.63
N VAL A 16 0.81 1.07 17.18
CA VAL A 16 1.79 1.35 16.11
C VAL A 16 1.06 1.51 14.77
N ALA A 17 0.23 0.53 14.40
CA ALA A 17 -0.61 0.59 13.21
C ALA A 17 -1.57 1.79 13.25
N ASP A 18 -2.19 2.07 14.41
CA ASP A 18 -3.08 3.23 14.59
C ASP A 18 -2.32 4.56 14.42
N GLY A 19 -1.07 4.62 14.90
CA GLY A 19 -0.17 5.77 14.72
C GLY A 19 0.18 6.02 13.26
N LEU A 20 0.60 4.97 12.56
CA LEU A 20 0.92 5.03 11.12
C LEU A 20 -0.29 5.46 10.29
N ARG A 21 -1.47 4.88 10.53
CA ARG A 21 -2.72 5.28 9.84
C ARG A 21 -3.04 6.75 10.06
N ARG A 22 -2.89 7.24 11.30
CA ARG A 22 -3.11 8.66 11.63
C ARG A 22 -2.13 9.57 10.87
N GLN A 23 -0.84 9.24 10.85
CA GLN A 23 0.16 10.01 10.10
C GLN A 23 -0.12 10.03 8.60
N MET A 24 -0.46 8.87 8.01
CA MET A 24 -0.86 8.80 6.60
C MET A 24 -2.08 9.67 6.31
N LYS A 25 -3.08 9.64 7.18
CA LYS A 25 -4.26 10.50 7.08
C LYS A 25 -3.89 11.98 7.12
N GLU A 26 -3.04 12.38 8.06
CA GLU A 26 -2.58 13.78 8.19
C GLU A 26 -1.87 14.25 6.91
N ILE A 27 -1.01 13.41 6.33
CA ILE A 27 -0.37 13.71 5.03
C ILE A 27 -1.43 13.87 3.93
N LEU A 28 -2.36 12.92 3.80
CA LEU A 28 -3.39 12.97 2.75
C LEU A 28 -4.31 14.17 2.89
N VAL A 29 -4.73 14.53 4.11
CA VAL A 29 -5.52 15.74 4.37
C VAL A 29 -4.73 17.00 4.02
N ALA A 30 -3.45 17.07 4.37
CA ALA A 30 -2.60 18.20 3.99
C ALA A 30 -2.51 18.32 2.46
N LYS A 31 -2.27 17.22 1.75
CA LYS A 31 -2.24 17.19 0.28
C LYS A 31 -3.57 17.61 -0.34
N ALA A 32 -4.68 17.13 0.19
CA ALA A 32 -6.02 17.50 -0.28
C ALA A 32 -6.39 18.98 -0.04
N SER A 33 -5.66 19.69 0.83
CA SER A 33 -5.80 21.14 0.96
C SER A 33 -4.94 21.95 -0.02
N MET A 34 -3.97 21.28 -0.68
CA MET A 34 -3.04 21.89 -1.63
C MET A 34 -3.42 21.61 -3.09
N TYR A 35 -4.12 20.50 -3.35
CA TYR A 35 -4.46 20.02 -4.69
C TYR A 35 -5.95 19.74 -4.79
N ASP A 36 -6.53 20.02 -5.96
CA ASP A 36 -7.96 19.84 -6.21
C ASP A 36 -8.39 18.36 -6.17
N GLU A 37 -7.48 17.45 -6.55
CA GLU A 37 -7.72 16.01 -6.57
C GLU A 37 -6.51 15.28 -5.99
N VAL A 38 -6.77 14.44 -4.98
CA VAL A 38 -5.77 13.57 -4.35
C VAL A 38 -6.38 12.19 -4.21
N VAL A 39 -5.67 11.17 -4.69
CA VAL A 39 -6.08 9.77 -4.59
C VAL A 39 -4.89 8.91 -4.16
N ALA A 40 -5.11 7.96 -3.25
CA ALA A 40 -4.05 7.04 -2.85
C ALA A 40 -3.97 5.84 -3.81
N LEU A 41 -2.76 5.47 -4.22
CA LEU A 41 -2.50 4.22 -4.96
C LEU A 41 -1.95 3.16 -3.99
N THR A 42 -2.59 1.99 -3.92
CA THR A 42 -2.20 0.94 -2.97
C THR A 42 -2.42 -0.46 -3.53
N GLY A 43 -1.50 -1.40 -3.28
CA GLY A 43 -1.69 -2.80 -3.67
C GLY A 43 -2.42 -3.66 -2.64
N LEU A 44 -2.95 -3.04 -1.58
CA LEU A 44 -3.78 -3.68 -0.55
C LEU A 44 -3.17 -4.92 0.12
N GLN A 45 -1.85 -5.05 0.11
CA GLN A 45 -1.18 -6.07 0.91
C GLN A 45 -1.38 -5.86 2.40
N LEU A 46 -1.46 -6.96 3.16
CA LEU A 46 -1.53 -6.91 4.62
C LEU A 46 -0.42 -6.03 5.21
N GLY A 47 -0.82 -5.14 6.11
CA GLY A 47 0.07 -4.22 6.81
C GLY A 47 -0.10 -2.80 6.28
N THR A 48 1.01 -2.18 5.89
CA THR A 48 1.04 -0.77 5.46
C THR A 48 0.07 -0.45 4.33
N GLU A 49 -0.10 -1.33 3.35
CA GLU A 49 -0.92 -1.03 2.16
C GLU A 49 -2.42 -1.02 2.46
N THR A 50 -2.91 -1.92 3.33
CA THR A 50 -4.29 -1.85 3.85
C THR A 50 -4.49 -0.63 4.75
N LEU A 51 -3.53 -0.29 5.62
CA LEU A 51 -3.60 0.92 6.45
C LEU A 51 -3.67 2.21 5.62
N ALA A 52 -2.94 2.27 4.49
CA ALA A 52 -2.98 3.41 3.58
C ALA A 52 -4.36 3.58 2.92
N ALA A 53 -5.02 2.49 2.54
CA ALA A 53 -6.37 2.53 2.00
C ALA A 53 -7.37 3.06 3.04
N GLU A 54 -7.28 2.56 4.27
CA GLU A 54 -8.11 3.03 5.38
C GLU A 54 -7.85 4.51 5.71
N ALA A 55 -6.58 4.94 5.70
CA ALA A 55 -6.22 6.34 5.91
C ALA A 55 -6.80 7.26 4.82
N ALA A 56 -6.84 6.79 3.57
CA ALA A 56 -7.43 7.53 2.46
C ALA A 56 -8.96 7.65 2.56
N ILE A 57 -9.64 6.58 3.02
CA ILE A 57 -11.06 6.64 3.37
C ILE A 57 -11.28 7.68 4.48
N ASP A 58 -10.51 7.62 5.57
CA ASP A 58 -10.65 8.54 6.70
C ASP A 58 -10.34 10.00 6.35
N ALA A 59 -9.49 10.23 5.34
CA ALA A 59 -9.12 11.55 4.83
C ALA A 59 -10.14 12.10 3.82
N GLY A 60 -11.04 11.26 3.29
CA GLY A 60 -12.00 11.64 2.25
C GLY A 60 -11.38 11.80 0.85
N THR A 61 -10.15 11.34 0.64
CA THR A 61 -9.45 11.38 -0.67
C THR A 61 -9.77 10.16 -1.54
N GLY A 62 -10.07 9.02 -0.91
CA GLY A 62 -10.31 7.76 -1.61
C GLY A 62 -9.02 7.15 -2.19
N PHE A 63 -9.15 5.96 -2.76
CA PHE A 63 -8.00 5.20 -3.24
C PHE A 63 -8.34 4.33 -4.45
N ILE A 64 -7.30 4.00 -5.22
CA ILE A 64 -7.34 3.03 -6.31
C ILE A 64 -6.53 1.80 -5.87
N ALA A 65 -7.15 0.62 -5.98
CA ALA A 65 -6.50 -0.64 -5.67
C ALA A 65 -5.70 -1.13 -6.89
N VAL A 66 -4.39 -1.32 -6.73
CA VAL A 66 -3.48 -1.76 -7.81
C VAL A 66 -2.98 -3.17 -7.51
N LEU A 67 -3.71 -4.16 -8.00
CA LEU A 67 -3.47 -5.57 -7.75
C LEU A 67 -2.50 -6.16 -8.78
N ALA A 68 -1.59 -7.00 -8.32
CA ALA A 68 -0.63 -7.67 -9.19
C ALA A 68 -1.32 -8.69 -10.11
N PHE A 69 -2.30 -9.43 -9.58
CA PHE A 69 -3.08 -10.48 -10.22
C PHE A 69 -4.42 -10.63 -9.49
N PRO A 70 -5.40 -11.38 -10.03
CA PRO A 70 -6.71 -11.54 -9.39
C PRO A 70 -6.61 -12.25 -8.02
N ASP A 71 -7.44 -11.84 -7.07
CA ASP A 71 -7.56 -12.45 -5.74
C ASP A 71 -6.22 -12.72 -5.02
N PRO A 72 -5.43 -11.67 -4.74
CA PRO A 72 -4.16 -11.81 -4.02
C PRO A 72 -4.35 -12.18 -2.54
N SER A 73 -5.57 -12.08 -2.00
CA SER A 73 -5.91 -12.35 -0.61
C SER A 73 -6.28 -13.81 -0.34
N ALA A 74 -6.52 -14.63 -1.38
CA ALA A 74 -6.99 -16.03 -1.30
C ALA A 74 -6.30 -16.91 -0.25
N ARG A 75 -5.01 -16.69 0.01
CA ARG A 75 -4.17 -17.47 0.95
C ARG A 75 -4.15 -16.92 2.37
N TRP A 76 -4.79 -15.78 2.64
CA TRP A 76 -4.81 -15.16 3.97
C TRP A 76 -5.88 -15.80 4.86
N PRO A 77 -5.84 -15.58 6.18
CA PRO A 77 -6.94 -15.95 7.06
C PRO A 77 -8.27 -15.28 6.66
N LYS A 78 -9.41 -15.94 6.90
CA LYS A 78 -10.74 -15.44 6.50
C LYS A 78 -11.07 -14.02 6.97
N PRO A 79 -10.75 -13.59 8.21
CA PRO A 79 -10.97 -12.20 8.61
C PRO A 79 -10.18 -11.19 7.77
N ALA A 80 -8.97 -11.55 7.35
CA ALA A 80 -8.14 -10.71 6.50
C ALA A 80 -8.65 -10.66 5.05
N GLN A 81 -9.19 -11.76 4.52
CA GLN A 81 -9.89 -11.79 3.23
C GLN A 81 -11.11 -10.85 3.27
N GLN A 82 -11.96 -10.98 4.29
CA GLN A 82 -13.15 -10.12 4.43
C GLN A 82 -12.77 -8.62 4.52
N HIS A 83 -11.71 -8.30 5.25
CA HIS A 83 -11.22 -6.93 5.33
C HIS A 83 -10.74 -6.40 3.97
N PHE A 84 -10.01 -7.23 3.21
CA PHE A 84 -9.60 -6.91 1.84
C PHE A 84 -10.82 -6.67 0.93
N ASP A 85 -11.82 -7.56 0.97
CA ASP A 85 -13.03 -7.44 0.15
C ASP A 85 -13.79 -6.15 0.48
N ASN A 86 -13.94 -5.83 1.77
CA ASN A 86 -14.55 -4.58 2.22
C ASN A 86 -13.79 -3.32 1.73
N LEU A 87 -12.46 -3.40 1.60
CA LEU A 87 -11.67 -2.31 1.03
C LEU A 87 -11.89 -2.24 -0.48
N ILE A 88 -11.85 -3.37 -1.19
CA ILE A 88 -12.13 -3.41 -2.64
C ILE A 88 -13.48 -2.78 -2.97
N ASP A 89 -14.52 -3.06 -2.20
CA ASP A 89 -15.86 -2.47 -2.37
C ASP A 89 -15.91 -0.94 -2.19
N GLN A 90 -14.90 -0.36 -1.53
CA GLN A 90 -14.76 1.08 -1.28
C GLN A 90 -13.73 1.75 -2.20
N ALA A 91 -13.01 0.99 -3.02
CA ALA A 91 -12.04 1.54 -3.96
C ALA A 91 -12.76 2.34 -5.05
N ILE A 92 -12.16 3.47 -5.46
CA ILE A 92 -12.65 4.27 -6.59
C ILE A 92 -12.55 3.45 -7.88
N ASP A 93 -11.45 2.74 -8.03
CA ASP A 93 -11.19 1.83 -9.15
C ASP A 93 -10.25 0.69 -8.71
N VAL A 94 -10.24 -0.39 -9.49
CA VAL A 94 -9.38 -1.55 -9.29
C VAL A 94 -8.61 -1.85 -10.57
N VAL A 95 -7.31 -1.61 -10.53
CA VAL A 95 -6.37 -1.95 -11.60
C VAL A 95 -5.76 -3.31 -11.31
N ILE A 96 -5.95 -4.27 -12.21
CA ILE A 96 -5.32 -5.61 -12.13
C ILE A 96 -4.34 -5.76 -13.30
N LEU A 97 -3.05 -5.94 -13.00
CA LEU A 97 -2.01 -5.91 -14.04
C LEU A 97 -1.86 -7.22 -14.79
N ASP A 98 -1.80 -8.35 -14.09
CA ASP A 98 -1.80 -9.67 -14.72
C ASP A 98 -3.22 -10.23 -14.78
N LYS A 99 -3.59 -10.80 -15.92
CA LYS A 99 -4.93 -11.37 -16.12
C LYS A 99 -5.14 -12.67 -15.34
N ASP A 100 -4.07 -13.45 -15.17
CA ASP A 100 -4.12 -14.80 -14.62
C ASP A 100 -3.42 -14.87 -13.26
N ILE A 101 -3.90 -15.75 -12.40
CA ILE A 101 -3.24 -16.07 -11.12
C ILE A 101 -1.93 -16.81 -11.42
N PRO A 102 -0.76 -16.32 -10.95
CA PRO A 102 0.52 -16.96 -11.20
C PRO A 102 0.61 -18.40 -10.65
N GLY A 103 1.09 -19.34 -11.46
CA GLY A 103 1.18 -20.77 -11.10
C GLY A 103 2.38 -21.15 -10.22
N SER A 104 3.31 -20.23 -9.96
CA SER A 104 4.54 -20.50 -9.20
C SER A 104 5.01 -19.29 -8.39
N GLY A 105 5.78 -19.53 -7.33
CA GLY A 105 6.33 -18.46 -6.48
C GLY A 105 7.20 -17.45 -7.26
N MET A 106 7.97 -17.92 -8.24
CA MET A 106 8.75 -17.04 -9.12
C MET A 106 7.85 -16.13 -9.96
N GLN A 107 6.75 -16.65 -10.50
CA GLN A 107 5.80 -15.83 -11.25
C GLN A 107 5.05 -14.86 -10.33
N VAL A 108 4.71 -15.26 -9.09
CA VAL A 108 4.16 -14.36 -8.07
C VAL A 108 5.11 -13.19 -7.80
N ALA A 109 6.39 -13.46 -7.56
CA ALA A 109 7.38 -12.42 -7.33
C ALA A 109 7.53 -11.45 -8.52
N LYS A 110 7.53 -11.98 -9.75
CA LYS A 110 7.55 -11.15 -10.97
C LYS A 110 6.30 -10.27 -11.11
N SER A 111 5.14 -10.78 -10.72
CA SER A 111 3.86 -10.07 -10.77
C SER A 111 3.85 -8.90 -9.79
N PHE A 112 4.29 -9.13 -8.54
CA PHE A 112 4.48 -8.04 -7.58
C PHE A 112 5.53 -7.03 -8.03
N GLY A 113 6.63 -7.46 -8.63
CA GLY A 113 7.63 -6.53 -9.18
C GLY A 113 7.10 -5.66 -10.33
N ARG A 114 6.21 -6.19 -11.19
CA ARG A 114 5.50 -5.38 -12.20
C ARG A 114 4.56 -4.37 -11.55
N ARG A 115 3.84 -4.79 -10.52
CA ARG A 115 2.92 -3.93 -9.76
C ARG A 115 3.63 -2.78 -9.08
N ASP A 116 4.74 -3.05 -8.41
CA ASP A 116 5.52 -2.01 -7.74
C ASP A 116 6.11 -1.01 -8.74
N ARG A 117 6.58 -1.49 -9.90
CA ARG A 117 7.03 -0.60 -10.98
C ARG A 117 5.89 0.24 -11.57
N TRP A 118 4.69 -0.33 -11.68
CA TRP A 118 3.53 0.44 -12.12
C TRP A 118 3.23 1.57 -11.14
N LEU A 119 3.23 1.29 -9.82
CA LEU A 119 3.06 2.31 -8.79
C LEU A 119 4.12 3.42 -8.90
N GLN A 120 5.39 3.06 -9.05
CA GLN A 120 6.50 4.02 -9.22
C GLN A 120 6.32 4.95 -10.42
N ASN A 121 5.77 4.43 -11.53
CA ASN A 121 5.59 5.21 -12.75
C ASN A 121 4.30 6.04 -12.79
N ASN A 122 3.35 5.81 -11.89
CA ASN A 122 2.02 6.43 -11.91
C ASN A 122 1.71 7.26 -10.65
N ALA A 123 2.60 7.26 -9.65
CA ALA A 123 2.46 8.08 -8.45
C ALA A 123 3.27 9.37 -8.57
N ASP A 124 2.73 10.49 -8.10
CA ASP A 124 3.46 11.76 -7.97
C ASP A 124 4.32 11.81 -6.69
N GLU A 125 3.86 11.13 -5.64
CA GLU A 125 4.51 11.04 -4.34
C GLU A 125 4.33 9.63 -3.74
N ALA A 126 5.19 9.23 -2.80
CA ALA A 126 5.06 7.95 -2.11
C ALA A 126 5.11 8.11 -0.59
N ILE A 127 4.25 7.36 0.11
CA ILE A 127 4.40 7.09 1.55
C ILE A 127 4.94 5.67 1.72
N VAL A 128 6.10 5.57 2.36
CA VAL A 128 6.81 4.30 2.60
C VAL A 128 7.02 4.12 4.10
N VAL A 129 6.44 3.04 4.66
CA VAL A 129 6.69 2.67 6.06
C VAL A 129 7.89 1.74 6.13
N TRP A 130 8.96 2.18 6.79
CA TRP A 130 10.21 1.45 6.91
C TRP A 130 10.89 1.73 8.26
N ASP A 131 11.44 0.69 8.87
CA ASP A 131 12.00 0.68 10.24
C ASP A 131 13.52 0.92 10.26
N GLY A 132 14.12 1.27 9.12
CA GLY A 132 15.58 1.38 8.98
C GLY A 132 16.32 0.05 8.83
N GLY A 133 15.61 -1.09 8.82
CA GLY A 133 16.19 -2.42 8.71
C GLY A 133 16.62 -2.82 7.28
N LYS A 134 17.63 -3.69 7.16
CA LYS A 134 18.08 -4.25 5.88
C LYS A 134 17.18 -5.39 5.44
N ASN A 135 16.08 -5.06 4.77
CA ASN A 135 15.04 -6.01 4.36
C ASN A 135 14.51 -5.68 2.95
N GLY A 136 13.49 -6.43 2.51
CA GLY A 136 12.87 -6.20 1.21
C GLY A 136 12.26 -4.80 1.04
N VAL A 137 11.86 -4.15 2.14
CA VAL A 137 11.30 -2.80 2.13
C VAL A 137 12.39 -1.75 1.89
N GLU A 138 13.62 -1.95 2.38
CA GLU A 138 14.74 -1.06 2.07
C GLU A 138 14.94 -0.92 0.55
N LYS A 139 14.94 -2.04 -0.18
CA LYS A 139 15.05 -2.00 -1.63
C LYS A 139 13.87 -1.25 -2.25
N GLN A 140 12.65 -1.52 -1.80
CA GLN A 140 11.46 -0.87 -2.31
C GLN A 140 11.51 0.64 -2.09
N LEU A 141 11.92 1.10 -0.91
CA LEU A 141 12.14 2.51 -0.59
C LEU A 141 13.11 3.14 -1.58
N ARG A 142 14.30 2.54 -1.76
CA ARG A 142 15.32 3.06 -2.69
C ARG A 142 14.82 3.12 -4.13
N ASP A 143 14.04 2.14 -4.55
CA ASP A 143 13.43 2.16 -5.88
C ASP A 143 12.47 3.37 -5.98
N PHE A 144 11.58 3.61 -5.01
CA PHE A 144 10.70 4.80 -5.03
C PHE A 144 11.49 6.12 -4.99
N GLU A 145 12.51 6.24 -4.14
CA GLU A 145 13.39 7.42 -4.08
C GLU A 145 14.08 7.67 -5.44
N SER A 146 14.46 6.62 -6.16
CA SER A 146 15.11 6.77 -7.47
C SER A 146 14.17 7.30 -8.57
N PHE A 147 12.86 7.08 -8.44
CA PHE A 147 11.85 7.56 -9.40
C PHE A 147 11.25 8.91 -9.01
N LEU A 148 11.05 9.14 -7.71
CA LEU A 148 10.29 10.29 -7.19
C LEU A 148 11.19 11.35 -6.53
N GLY A 149 12.46 11.05 -6.29
CA GLY A 149 13.39 11.96 -5.61
C GLY A 149 12.91 12.33 -4.21
N ASP A 150 12.83 13.63 -3.92
CA ASP A 150 12.45 14.16 -2.61
C ASP A 150 10.94 13.98 -2.28
N ASN A 151 10.14 13.48 -3.21
CA ASN A 151 8.69 13.26 -3.05
C ASN A 151 8.35 11.92 -2.35
N VAL A 152 9.24 11.44 -1.48
CA VAL A 152 9.06 10.19 -0.73
C VAL A 152 8.99 10.49 0.77
N TRP A 153 7.81 10.29 1.34
CA TRP A 153 7.54 10.36 2.77
C TRP A 153 7.90 9.03 3.43
N ARG A 154 8.99 9.02 4.20
CA ARG A 154 9.34 7.89 5.06
C ARG A 154 8.64 8.01 6.41
N LEU A 155 7.89 6.97 6.79
CA LEU A 155 7.32 6.81 8.13
C LEU A 155 7.99 5.63 8.85
N GLU A 156 8.23 5.79 10.14
CA GLU A 156 8.79 4.73 11.00
C GLU A 156 7.69 4.17 11.91
N PRO A 157 7.60 2.83 12.08
CA PRO A 157 6.68 2.20 13.04
C PRO A 157 6.95 2.57 14.50
#